data_AF-A0A918CBU9-F1
#
_entry.id   AF-A0A918CBU9-F1
#
_cell.length_a   1.000
_cell.length_b   1.000
_cell.length_c   1.000
_cell.angle_alpha   90.00
_cell.angle_beta   90.00
_cell.angle_gamma   90.00
#
_symmetry.space_group_name_H-M   'P 1'
#
loop_
_entity.id
_entity.type
_entity.pdbx_description
1 polymer ?
#
loop_
_entity_poly.entity_id
_entity_poly.type
_entity_poly.pdbx_seq_one_letter_code
_entity_poly.pdbx_strand_id
1 'polypeptide(L)'
;MFMGFDGWHALIVLGMVLVPLAIVAVIVLVVVRVSRSSAPPASPVAPAPSPAERLAQLDRLRDEGRISPTEYEQTRARILGEL
;
A
#
# COMPACT_ATOMS: atom_id res chain seq x y z
N MET A 1 15.31 -39.64 14.99
CA MET A 1 14.06 -40.14 14.35
C MET A 1 12.94 -39.16 14.66
N PHE A 2 12.66 -38.20 13.77
CA PHE A 2 11.50 -37.30 13.93
C PHE A 2 10.26 -37.96 13.29
N MET A 3 9.81 -39.07 13.88
CA MET A 3 8.57 -39.77 13.51
C MET A 3 7.40 -39.18 14.31
N GLY A 4 7.04 -37.93 14.00
CA GLY A 4 5.92 -37.23 14.66
C GLY A 4 5.32 -36.08 13.85
N PHE A 5 5.90 -35.73 12.70
CA PHE A 5 5.30 -34.78 11.74
C PHE A 5 4.25 -35.51 10.89
N ASP A 6 3.26 -36.06 11.58
CA ASP A 6 2.05 -36.61 10.98
C ASP A 6 1.42 -35.51 10.09
N GLY A 7 0.95 -35.84 8.89
CA GLY A 7 0.50 -34.86 7.89
C GLY A 7 -0.56 -33.87 8.39
N TRP A 8 -1.26 -34.24 9.46
CA TRP A 8 -2.16 -33.37 10.23
C TRP A 8 -1.46 -32.12 10.82
N HIS A 9 -0.25 -32.25 11.36
CA HIS A 9 0.50 -31.10 11.90
C HIS A 9 0.95 -30.16 10.78
N ALA A 10 1.35 -30.74 9.63
CA ALA A 10 1.66 -29.96 8.44
C ALA A 10 0.45 -29.16 7.96
N LEU A 11 -0.76 -29.74 8.01
CA LEU A 11 -2.02 -29.05 7.72
C LEU A 11 -2.30 -27.90 8.69
N ILE A 12 -2.10 -28.09 10.00
CA ILE A 12 -2.30 -27.01 10.99
C ILE A 12 -1.33 -25.86 10.77
N VAL A 13 -0.03 -26.17 10.60
CA VAL A 13 0.99 -25.15 10.39
C VAL A 13 0.72 -24.39 9.08
N LEU A 14 0.32 -25.11 8.03
CA LEU A 14 -0.06 -24.50 6.76
C LEU A 14 -1.27 -23.59 6.92
N GLY A 15 -2.30 -24.02 7.65
CA GLY A 15 -3.47 -23.20 7.96
C GLY A 15 -3.12 -21.96 8.79
N MET A 16 -2.27 -22.12 9.81
CA MET A 16 -1.79 -21.03 10.67
C MET A 16 -1.03 -19.95 9.89
N VAL A 17 -0.37 -20.31 8.78
CA VAL A 17 0.31 -19.36 7.89
C VAL A 17 -0.64 -18.81 6.83
N LEU A 18 -1.48 -19.66 6.21
CA LEU A 18 -2.39 -19.25 5.15
C LEU A 18 -3.49 -18.31 5.64
N VAL A 19 -4.03 -18.52 6.84
CA VAL A 19 -5.10 -17.69 7.42
C VAL A 19 -4.67 -16.23 7.57
N PRO A 20 -3.56 -15.89 8.25
CA PRO A 20 -3.10 -14.50 8.34
C PRO A 20 -2.71 -13.95 6.96
N LEU A 21 -2.12 -14.76 6.06
CA LEU A 21 -1.84 -14.32 4.69
C LEU A 21 -3.11 -13.91 3.94
N ALA A 22 -4.16 -14.72 4.04
CA ALA A 22 -5.45 -14.45 3.44
C ALA A 22 -6.10 -13.21 4.04
N ILE A 23 -6.04 -13.04 5.36
CA ILE A 23 -6.55 -11.84 6.05
C ILE A 23 -5.82 -10.59 5.54
N VAL A 24 -4.49 -10.61 5.49
CA VAL A 24 -3.69 -9.49 4.97
C VAL A 24 -4.04 -9.21 3.51
N ALA A 25 -4.16 -10.24 2.67
CA ALA A 25 -4.53 -10.08 1.26
C ALA A 25 -5.93 -9.46 1.11
N VAL A 26 -6.90 -9.87 1.93
CA VAL A 26 -8.26 -9.30 1.96
C VAL A 26 -8.21 -7.85 2.39
N ILE A 27 -7.49 -7.51 3.46
CA ILE A 27 -7.34 -6.13 3.94
C ILE A 27 -6.72 -5.25 2.84
N VAL A 28 -5.61 -5.69 2.24
CA VAL A 28 -4.96 -4.97 1.13
C VAL A 28 -5.92 -4.80 -0.03
N LEU A 29 -6.67 -5.84 -0.41
CA LEU A 29 -7.64 -5.77 -1.49
C LEU A 29 -8.77 -4.79 -1.17
N VAL A 30 -9.27 -4.77 0.07
CA VAL A 30 -10.29 -3.81 0.51
C VAL A 30 -9.74 -2.39 0.49
N VAL A 31 -8.55 -2.14 1.04
CA VAL A 31 -7.91 -0.81 1.04
C VAL A 31 -7.67 -0.32 -0.39
N VAL A 32 -7.14 -1.19 -1.27
CA VAL A 32 -6.95 -0.86 -2.69
C VAL A 32 -8.28 -0.62 -3.38
N ARG A 33 -9.32 -1.40 -3.09
CA ARG A 33 -10.64 -1.22 -3.72
C ARG A 33 -11.35 0.03 -3.22
N VAL A 34 -11.24 0.36 -1.95
CA VAL A 34 -11.80 1.59 -1.36
C VAL A 34 -11.06 2.82 -1.88
N SER A 35 -9.73 2.80 -1.86
CA SER A 35 -8.94 3.89 -2.44
C SER A 35 -9.17 4.07 -3.95
N ARG A 36 -9.37 2.98 -4.70
CA ARG A 36 -9.77 3.03 -6.11
C ARG A 36 -11.24 3.41 -6.32
N SER A 37 -12.14 3.12 -5.39
CA SER A 37 -13.55 3.53 -5.48
C SER A 37 -13.75 5.01 -5.15
N SER A 38 -12.78 5.64 -4.50
CA SER A 38 -12.66 7.10 -4.42
C SER A 38 -12.03 7.72 -5.68
N ALA A 39 -11.53 6.91 -6.62
CA ALA A 39 -11.21 7.39 -7.96
C ALA A 39 -12.50 7.36 -8.81
N PRO A 40 -12.93 8.50 -9.39
CA PRO A 40 -14.09 8.54 -10.27
C PRO A 40 -13.99 7.50 -11.39
N PRO A 41 -15.12 6.94 -11.86
CA PRO A 41 -15.13 5.97 -12.95
C PRO A 41 -14.46 6.59 -14.18
N ALA A 42 -13.63 5.78 -14.84
CA ALA A 42 -12.75 6.18 -15.93
C ALA A 42 -13.46 7.06 -16.98
N SER A 43 -13.02 8.31 -17.07
CA SER A 43 -13.13 9.17 -18.25
C SER A 43 -11.73 9.35 -18.84
N PRO A 44 -11.61 9.57 -20.17
CA PRO A 44 -10.41 9.27 -20.95
C PRO A 44 -9.25 10.17 -20.54
N VAL A 45 -8.12 9.55 -20.17
CA VAL A 45 -6.86 10.22 -19.79
C VAL A 45 -7.08 11.24 -18.67
N ALA A 46 -7.08 10.78 -17.42
CA ALA A 46 -6.90 11.70 -16.30
C ALA A 46 -5.58 12.47 -16.55
N PRO A 47 -5.59 13.82 -16.59
CA PRO A 47 -4.37 14.58 -16.71
C PRO A 47 -3.45 14.17 -15.57
N ALA A 48 -2.16 13.97 -15.89
CA ALA A 48 -1.17 13.65 -14.87
C ALA A 48 -1.33 14.62 -13.70
N PRO A 49 -1.31 14.12 -12.44
CA PRO A 49 -1.61 14.95 -11.28
C PRO A 49 -0.74 16.19 -11.32
N SER A 50 -1.40 17.33 -11.14
CA SER A 50 -0.75 18.62 -11.15
C SER A 50 0.32 18.64 -10.05
N PRO A 51 1.40 19.41 -10.21
CA PRO A 51 2.44 19.51 -9.19
C PRO A 51 1.88 19.88 -7.80
N ALA A 52 0.82 20.68 -7.76
CA ALA A 52 0.08 21.03 -6.54
C ALA A 52 -0.58 19.81 -5.87
N GLU A 53 -1.20 18.92 -6.64
CA GLU A 53 -1.79 17.68 -6.11
C GLU A 53 -0.72 16.70 -5.61
N ARG A 54 0.42 16.63 -6.30
CA ARG A 54 1.56 15.80 -5.85
C ARG A 54 2.13 16.31 -4.52
N LEU A 55 2.23 17.64 -4.36
CA LEU A 55 2.64 18.26 -3.10
C LEU A 55 1.64 17.98 -1.96
N ALA A 56 0.34 18.08 -2.23
CA ALA A 56 -0.69 17.77 -1.24
C ALA A 56 -0.66 16.30 -0.80
N GLN A 57 -0.39 15.37 -1.74
CA GLN A 57 -0.22 13.96 -1.42
C GLN A 57 1.05 13.71 -0.59
N LEU A 58 2.15 14.41 -0.88
CA LEU A 58 3.39 14.33 -0.12
C LEU A 58 3.21 14.84 1.32
N ASP A 59 2.42 15.90 1.52
CA ASP A 59 2.11 16.43 2.86
C ASP A 59 1.31 15.42 3.71
N ARG A 60 0.31 14.76 3.10
CA ARG A 60 -0.44 13.68 3.76
C ARG A 60 0.47 12.51 4.17
N LEU A 61 1.39 12.09 3.31
CA LEU A 61 2.31 10.99 3.62
C LEU A 61 3.25 11.35 4.79
N ARG A 62 3.66 12.62 4.90
CA ARG A 62 4.43 13.11 6.05
C ARG A 62 3.59 13.07 7.33
N ASP A 63 2.36 13.56 7.27
CA ASP A 63 1.46 13.62 8.43
C ASP A 63 1.04 12.22 8.91
N GLU A 64 0.94 11.25 8.01
CA GLU A 64 0.76 9.82 8.32
C GLU A 64 2.03 9.15 8.87
N GLY A 65 3.17 9.85 8.92
CA GLY A 65 4.46 9.31 9.35
C GLY A 65 5.03 8.24 8.41
N ARG A 66 4.57 8.20 7.15
CA ARG A 66 4.94 7.20 6.14
C ARG A 66 6.26 7.51 5.43
N ILE A 67 6.70 8.77 5.50
CA ILE A 67 7.95 9.26 4.92
C ILE A 67 8.71 10.08 5.96
N SER A 68 10.04 10.04 5.88
CA SER A 68 10.90 10.86 6.73
C SER A 68 10.90 12.33 6.31
N PRO A 69 11.23 13.27 7.22
CA PRO A 69 11.35 14.69 6.88
C PRO A 69 12.36 14.94 5.75
N THR A 70 13.44 14.15 5.72
CA THR A 70 14.48 14.23 4.68
C THR A 70 13.96 13.80 3.30
N GLU A 71 13.13 12.75 3.23
CA GLU A 71 12.53 12.30 1.97
C GLU A 71 11.45 13.28 1.48
N TYR A 72 10.72 13.90 2.40
CA TYR A 72 9.77 14.96 2.09
C TYR A 72 10.47 16.14 1.40
N GLU A 73 11.56 16.66 1.97
CA GLU A 73 12.25 17.81 1.38
C GLU A 73 12.85 17.50 0.00
N GLN A 74 13.47 16.33 -0.17
CA GLN A 74 14.02 15.92 -1.48
C GLN A 74 12.91 15.81 -2.54
N THR A 75 11.79 15.18 -2.20
CA THR A 75 10.68 14.98 -3.13
C THR A 75 9.98 16.30 -3.44
N ARG A 76 9.83 17.18 -2.45
CA ARG A 76 9.29 18.54 -2.62
C ARG A 76 10.17 19.37 -3.54
N ALA A 77 11.49 19.36 -3.34
CA ALA A 77 12.44 20.07 -4.20
C ALA A 77 12.39 19.56 -5.64
N ARG A 78 12.28 18.24 -5.83
CA ARG A 78 12.13 17.63 -7.15
C ARG A 78 10.85 18.07 -7.85
N ILE A 79 9.71 18.03 -7.17
CA ILE A 79 8.42 18.44 -7.75
C ILE A 79 8.42 19.93 -8.12
N LEU A 80 9.02 20.78 -7.30
CA LEU A 80 9.16 22.21 -7.59
C LEU A 80 10.14 22.51 -8.73
N GLY A 81 11.16 21.66 -8.94
CA GLY A 81 12.09 21.77 -10.07
C GLY A 81 11.54 21.26 -11.40
N GLU A 82 10.42 20.53 -11.39
CA GLU A 82 9.70 20.05 -12.59
C GLU A 82 8.64 21.07 -13.10
N LEU A 83 8.45 22.19 -12.39
CA LEU A 83 7.55 23.30 -12.77
C LEU A 83 8.17 24.23 -13.81
#